data_AF-A0A8X6V4W1-F1
#
_entry.id   AF-A0A8X6V4W1-F1
#
_cell.length_a   1.000
_cell.length_b   1.000
_cell.length_c   1.000
_cell.angle_alpha   90.00
_cell.angle_beta   90.00
_cell.angle_gamma   90.00
#
_symmetry.space_group_name_H-M   'P 1'
#
loop_
_entity.id
_entity.type
_entity.pdbx_description
1 polymer ?
#
loop_
_entity_poly.entity_id
_entity_poly.type
_entity_poly.pdbx_seq_one_letter_code
_entity_poly.pdbx_strand_id
1 'polypeptide(L)'
;MRPVFKDLANPELLKKCLHGGTQNPNESVNNVIWSRVPKKTFVQLEVLSLGTYDAVSSFNMGNVSKLEILRKMCIEPGDYGTGDGVPRQRGCYEQNTIVYKKQRKLGRKKRLKRKKEDDELLKNADDLEYGAKMF
;
A
#
# COMPACT_ATOMS: atom_id res chain seq x y z
N MET A 1 -3.52 -13.41 -27.93
CA MET A 1 -3.26 -12.80 -26.60
C MET A 1 -1.80 -12.99 -26.27
N ARG A 2 -1.05 -11.93 -25.91
CA ARG A 2 0.39 -12.06 -25.61
C ARG A 2 0.58 -12.89 -24.32
N PRO A 3 1.65 -13.70 -24.20
CA PRO A 3 1.90 -14.55 -23.02
C PRO A 3 1.80 -13.78 -21.70
N VAL A 4 2.35 -12.58 -21.66
CA VAL A 4 2.31 -11.66 -20.52
C VAL A 4 0.88 -11.40 -20.00
N PHE A 5 -0.11 -11.29 -20.89
CA PHE A 5 -1.49 -11.07 -20.45
C PHE A 5 -2.12 -12.33 -19.86
N LYS A 6 -1.72 -13.53 -20.29
CA LYS A 6 -2.14 -14.78 -19.64
C LYS A 6 -1.52 -14.92 -18.26
N ASP A 7 -0.24 -14.58 -18.13
CA ASP A 7 0.49 -14.67 -16.86
C ASP A 7 -0.06 -13.68 -15.84
N LEU A 8 -0.34 -12.43 -16.26
CA LEU A 8 -0.94 -11.40 -15.40
C LEU A 8 -2.40 -11.70 -15.04
N ALA A 9 -3.10 -12.50 -15.84
CA ALA A 9 -4.46 -12.95 -15.57
C ALA A 9 -4.52 -14.23 -14.71
N ASN A 10 -3.38 -14.78 -14.26
CA ASN A 10 -3.34 -15.98 -13.45
C ASN A 10 -4.10 -15.76 -12.11
N PRO A 11 -5.13 -16.57 -11.80
CA PRO A 11 -5.94 -16.43 -10.60
C PRO A 11 -5.12 -16.46 -9.30
N GLU A 12 -4.07 -17.27 -9.23
CA GLU A 12 -3.20 -17.37 -8.05
C GLU A 12 -2.31 -16.13 -7.89
N LEU A 13 -1.92 -15.47 -8.98
CA LEU A 13 -1.24 -14.18 -8.94
C LEU A 13 -2.20 -13.08 -8.47
N LEU A 14 -3.41 -13.04 -9.04
CA LEU A 14 -4.44 -12.04 -8.69
C LEU A 14 -4.92 -12.17 -7.24
N LYS A 15 -4.92 -13.40 -6.69
CA LYS A 15 -5.26 -13.67 -5.28
C LYS A 15 -4.30 -13.00 -4.30
N LYS A 16 -3.03 -12.80 -4.68
CA LYS A 16 -2.05 -12.05 -3.88
C LYS A 16 -2.38 -10.55 -3.83
N CYS A 17 -2.93 -9.99 -4.91
CA CYS A 17 -3.37 -8.60 -5.00
C CYS A 17 -4.61 -8.28 -4.15
N LEU A 18 -5.38 -9.28 -3.72
CA LEU A 18 -6.60 -9.10 -2.89
C LEU A 18 -6.34 -8.57 -1.47
N HIS A 19 -5.09 -8.58 -1.00
CA HIS A 19 -4.74 -8.17 0.36
C HIS A 19 -4.70 -6.64 0.55
N GLY A 20 -4.74 -5.87 -0.55
CA GLY A 20 -4.78 -4.40 -0.51
C GLY A 20 -3.53 -3.75 0.11
N GLY A 21 -2.43 -4.49 0.20
CA GLY A 21 -1.11 -3.91 0.45
C GLY A 21 -0.57 -3.29 -0.83
N THR A 22 0.37 -2.34 -0.69
CA THR A 22 1.17 -1.90 -1.83
C THR A 22 1.83 -3.12 -2.46
N GLN A 23 1.63 -3.32 -3.75
CA GLN A 23 2.17 -4.46 -4.50
C GLN A 23 3.70 -4.53 -4.39
N ASN A 24 4.35 -3.40 -4.10
CA ASN A 24 5.77 -3.30 -3.83
C ASN A 24 6.09 -2.16 -2.85
N PRO A 25 6.17 -2.43 -1.52
CA PRO A 25 6.59 -1.44 -0.53
C PRO A 25 8.00 -0.89 -0.82
N ASN A 26 8.88 -1.74 -1.38
CA ASN A 26 10.24 -1.36 -1.73
C ASN A 26 10.26 -0.35 -2.89
N GLU A 27 9.39 -0.49 -3.88
CA GLU A 27 9.23 0.52 -4.95
C GLU A 27 8.75 1.86 -4.41
N SER A 28 7.85 1.85 -3.42
CA SER A 28 7.35 3.09 -2.82
C SER A 28 8.45 3.83 -2.06
N VAL A 29 9.25 3.12 -1.25
CA VAL A 29 10.42 3.71 -0.57
C VAL A 29 11.47 4.17 -1.58
N ASN A 30 11.77 3.35 -2.59
CA ASN A 30 12.72 3.69 -3.63
C ASN A 30 12.31 4.96 -4.39
N ASN A 31 11.02 5.16 -4.66
CA ASN A 31 10.53 6.39 -5.27
C ASN A 31 10.80 7.63 -4.39
N VAL A 32 10.66 7.49 -3.06
CA VAL A 32 10.94 8.57 -2.10
C VAL A 32 12.45 8.85 -1.98
N ILE A 33 13.29 7.82 -2.12
CA ILE A 33 14.75 7.97 -2.20
C ILE A 33 15.13 8.70 -3.49
N TRP A 34 14.63 8.25 -4.64
CA TRP A 34 15.01 8.81 -5.94
C TRP A 34 14.46 10.22 -6.19
N SER A 35 13.42 10.65 -5.47
CA SER A 35 12.96 12.04 -5.51
C SER A 35 13.89 13.01 -4.76
N ARG A 36 14.67 12.51 -3.78
CA ARG A 36 15.69 13.29 -3.05
C ARG A 36 17.06 13.17 -3.67
N VAL A 37 17.43 11.96 -4.08
CA VAL A 37 18.71 11.64 -4.71
C VAL A 37 18.45 11.01 -6.07
N PRO A 38 18.28 11.82 -7.13
CA PRO A 38 17.99 11.32 -8.46
C PRO A 38 19.12 10.43 -8.99
N LYS A 39 18.76 9.28 -9.57
CA LYS A 39 19.74 8.33 -10.16
C LYS A 39 20.63 8.94 -11.23
N LYS A 40 20.16 10.01 -11.89
CA LYS A 40 20.85 10.66 -13.00
C LYS A 40 21.93 11.64 -12.52
N THR A 41 21.98 11.93 -11.23
CA THR A 41 22.90 12.91 -10.65
C THR A 41 23.95 12.19 -9.83
N PHE A 42 25.22 12.40 -10.17
CA PHE A 42 26.32 11.91 -9.35
C PHE A 42 26.46 12.80 -8.11
N VAL A 43 26.55 12.17 -6.94
CA VAL A 43 26.70 12.85 -5.65
C VAL A 43 27.75 12.13 -4.80
N GLN A 44 28.37 12.86 -3.87
CA GLN A 44 29.29 12.26 -2.89
C GLN A 44 28.54 11.32 -1.93
N LEU A 45 29.28 10.40 -1.30
CA LEU A 45 28.73 9.40 -0.38
C LEU A 45 27.95 10.03 0.79
N GLU A 46 28.43 11.16 1.30
CA GLU A 46 27.79 11.89 2.40
C GLU A 46 26.39 12.39 2.00
N VAL A 47 26.28 12.99 0.81
CA VAL A 47 25.00 13.50 0.27
C VAL A 47 24.04 12.34 -0.01
N LEU A 48 24.54 11.24 -0.58
CA LEU A 48 23.75 10.02 -0.80
C LEU A 48 23.20 9.46 0.51
N SER A 49 24.04 9.39 1.54
CA SER A 49 23.66 8.90 2.86
C SER A 49 22.60 9.80 3.50
N LEU A 50 22.84 11.11 3.51
CA LEU A 50 21.90 12.09 4.05
C LEU A 50 20.53 12.04 3.35
N GLY A 51 20.52 12.03 2.03
CA GLY A 51 19.29 11.95 1.24
C GLY A 51 18.54 10.64 1.47
N THR A 52 19.25 9.53 1.69
CA THR A 52 18.64 8.23 2.02
C THR A 52 18.03 8.24 3.43
N TYR A 53 18.73 8.80 4.42
CA TYR A 53 18.19 8.92 5.78
C TYR A 53 16.96 9.84 5.84
N ASP A 54 16.96 10.98 5.14
CA ASP A 54 15.78 11.85 5.05
C ASP A 54 14.61 11.16 4.33
N ALA A 55 14.89 10.40 3.27
CA ALA A 55 13.88 9.63 2.55
C ALA A 55 13.17 8.62 3.46
N VAL A 56 13.95 7.80 4.17
CA VAL A 56 13.45 6.74 5.05
C VAL A 56 12.70 7.36 6.24
N SER A 57 13.25 8.42 6.84
CA SER A 57 12.60 9.11 7.96
C SER A 57 11.26 9.73 7.54
N SER A 58 11.23 10.39 6.39
CA SER A 58 10.00 10.97 5.84
C SER A 58 8.97 9.91 5.44
N PHE A 59 9.40 8.75 4.93
CA PHE A 59 8.49 7.65 4.58
C PHE A 59 7.80 7.06 5.81
N ASN A 60 8.55 6.90 6.91
CA ASN A 60 8.03 6.27 8.13
C ASN A 60 7.30 7.24 9.06
N MET A 61 7.77 8.49 9.18
CA MET A 61 7.28 9.47 10.15
C MET A 61 6.70 10.75 9.54
N GLY A 62 6.76 10.91 8.21
CA GLY A 62 6.31 12.12 7.53
C GLY A 62 7.15 13.34 7.91
N ASN A 63 6.55 14.53 7.94
CA ASN A 63 7.28 15.74 8.32
C ASN A 63 7.65 15.81 9.82
N VAL A 64 7.12 14.92 10.67
CA VAL A 64 7.49 14.89 12.09
C VAL A 64 8.99 14.70 12.27
N SER A 65 9.61 13.82 11.47
CA SER A 65 11.05 13.59 11.53
C SER A 65 11.86 14.84 11.18
N LYS A 66 11.38 15.65 10.23
CA LYS A 66 12.06 16.89 9.83
C LYS A 66 12.07 17.93 10.96
N LEU A 67 10.98 18.02 11.72
CA LEU A 67 10.88 18.92 12.88
C LEU A 67 11.81 18.48 14.01
N GLU A 68 11.94 17.17 14.22
CA GLU A 68 12.89 16.65 15.19
C GLU A 68 14.34 16.93 14.79
N ILE A 69 14.67 16.77 13.50
CA ILE A 69 15.99 17.10 12.97
C ILE A 69 16.29 18.60 13.14
N LEU A 70 15.36 19.48 12.77
CA LEU A 70 15.52 20.94 12.91
C LEU A 70 15.76 21.33 14.37
N ARG A 71 14.94 20.82 15.30
CA ARG A 71 15.11 21.07 16.74
C ARG A 71 16.45 20.56 17.27
N LYS A 72 16.91 19.39 16.83
CA LYS A 72 18.23 18.85 17.19
C LYS A 72 19.39 19.70 16.65
N MET A 73 19.19 20.39 15.54
CA MET A 73 20.14 21.35 14.98
C MET A 73 19.95 22.77 15.55
N CYS A 74 19.16 22.94 16.61
CA CYS A 74 18.83 24.23 17.22
C CYS A 74 18.20 25.24 16.23
N ILE A 75 17.48 24.73 15.23
CA ILE A 75 16.70 25.54 14.29
C ILE A 75 15.24 25.46 14.71
N GLU A 76 14.66 26.60 15.06
CA GLU A 76 13.24 26.71 15.36
C GLU A 76 12.40 26.45 14.10
N PRO A 77 11.51 25.43 14.10
CA PRO A 77 10.63 25.19 12.97
C PRO A 77 9.61 26.34 12.81
N GLY A 78 9.46 26.86 11.60
CA GLY A 78 8.45 27.89 11.31
C GLY A 78 7.00 27.36 11.40
N ASP A 79 6.03 28.26 11.50
CA ASP A 79 4.61 27.97 11.80
C ASP A 79 3.96 26.88 10.94
N TYR A 80 4.34 26.79 9.65
CA TYR A 80 3.85 25.74 8.75
C TYR A 80 4.35 24.33 9.11
N GLY A 81 5.47 24.26 9.82
CA GLY A 81 6.09 23.05 10.32
C GLY A 81 5.57 22.61 11.69
N THR A 82 5.15 23.53 12.56
CA THR A 82 4.82 23.25 13.97
C THR A 82 3.32 23.36 14.29
N GLY A 83 2.58 24.17 13.53
CA GLY A 83 1.13 24.38 13.67
C GLY A 83 0.30 23.42 12.80
N ASP A 84 -0.70 23.96 12.09
CA ASP A 84 -1.70 23.21 11.29
C ASP A 84 -1.13 22.21 10.27
N GLY A 85 0.14 22.32 9.89
CA GLY A 85 0.78 21.44 8.92
C GLY A 85 0.99 19.99 9.42
N VAL A 86 1.34 19.80 10.70
CA VAL A 86 1.58 18.46 11.27
C VAL A 86 0.27 17.71 11.52
N PRO A 87 -0.75 18.31 12.18
CA PRO A 87 -2.05 17.68 12.34
C PRO A 87 -2.72 17.42 10.99
N ARG A 88 -2.55 18.28 9.97
CA ARG A 88 -3.08 18.05 8.63
C ARG A 88 -2.42 16.86 7.94
N GLN A 89 -1.11 16.68 8.08
CA GLN A 89 -0.44 15.50 7.54
C GLN A 89 -0.76 14.22 8.30
N ARG A 90 -0.79 14.27 9.64
CA ARG A 90 -1.25 13.13 10.46
C ARG A 90 -2.69 12.78 10.11
N GLY A 91 -3.57 13.77 9.98
CA GLY A 91 -4.96 13.62 9.57
C GLY A 91 -5.06 12.98 8.18
N CYS A 92 -4.26 13.42 7.21
CA CYS A 92 -4.22 12.81 5.88
C CYS A 92 -3.70 11.36 5.92
N TYR A 93 -2.67 11.07 6.72
CA TYR A 93 -2.16 9.70 6.91
C TYR A 93 -3.18 8.80 7.63
N GLU A 94 -3.82 9.29 8.68
CA GLU A 94 -4.87 8.60 9.43
C GLU A 94 -6.11 8.38 8.56
N GLN A 95 -6.53 9.37 7.78
CA GLN A 95 -7.63 9.24 6.82
C GLN A 95 -7.28 8.25 5.73
N ASN A 96 -6.07 8.29 5.17
CA ASN A 96 -5.60 7.26 4.25
C ASN A 96 -5.64 5.89 4.92
N THR A 97 -5.14 5.76 6.15
CA THR A 97 -5.16 4.50 6.92
C THR A 97 -6.59 4.01 7.19
N ILE A 98 -7.53 4.90 7.50
CA ILE A 98 -8.95 4.60 7.71
C ILE A 98 -9.58 4.17 6.39
N VAL A 99 -9.31 4.88 5.29
CA VAL A 99 -9.76 4.54 3.94
C VAL A 99 -9.23 3.16 3.55
N TYR A 100 -7.94 2.88 3.77
CA TYR A 100 -7.36 1.55 3.55
C TYR A 100 -8.02 0.48 4.43
N LYS A 101 -8.22 0.72 5.73
CA LYS A 101 -8.92 -0.21 6.64
C LYS A 101 -10.37 -0.45 6.20
N LYS A 102 -11.08 0.58 5.75
CA LYS A 102 -12.46 0.50 5.24
C LYS A 102 -12.52 -0.29 3.94
N GLN A 103 -11.60 -0.02 2.99
CA GLN A 103 -11.44 -0.81 1.77
C GLN A 103 -11.14 -2.28 2.08
N ARG A 104 -10.27 -2.57 3.06
CA ARG A 104 -9.98 -3.95 3.51
C ARG A 104 -11.21 -4.65 4.09
N LYS A 105 -12.00 -3.98 4.94
CA LYS A 105 -13.26 -4.53 5.48
C LYS A 105 -14.27 -4.83 4.36
N LEU A 106 -14.41 -3.91 3.40
CA LEU A 106 -15.28 -4.08 2.23
C LEU A 106 -14.80 -5.25 1.34
N GLY A 107 -13.50 -5.36 1.10
CA GLY A 107 -12.88 -6.46 0.37
C GLY A 107 -13.13 -7.82 1.07
N ARG A 108 -13.00 -7.87 2.41
CA ARG A 108 -13.31 -9.08 3.19
C ARG A 108 -14.79 -9.47 3.09
N LYS A 109 -15.73 -8.51 3.16
CA LYS A 109 -17.17 -8.77 2.98
C LYS A 109 -17.48 -9.30 1.58
N LYS A 110 -16.95 -8.66 0.53
CA LYS A 110 -17.11 -9.12 -0.87
C LYS A 110 -16.55 -10.52 -1.08
N ARG A 111 -15.41 -10.85 -0.47
CA ARG A 111 -14.83 -12.21 -0.50
C ARG A 111 -15.73 -13.25 0.17
N LEU A 112 -16.30 -12.91 1.32
CA LEU A 112 -17.22 -13.81 2.03
C LEU A 112 -18.49 -14.07 1.22
N LYS A 113 -18.99 -13.05 0.51
CA LYS A 113 -20.15 -13.18 -0.38
C LYS A 113 -19.82 -14.08 -1.59
N ARG A 114 -18.71 -13.82 -2.29
CA ARG A 114 -18.27 -14.66 -3.42
C ARG A 114 -18.04 -16.11 -3.01
N LYS A 115 -17.40 -16.34 -1.86
CA LYS A 115 -17.21 -17.71 -1.36
C LYS A 115 -18.55 -18.43 -1.11
N LYS A 116 -19.54 -17.73 -0.55
CA LYS A 116 -20.89 -18.28 -0.39
C LYS A 116 -21.57 -18.57 -1.72
N GLU A 117 -21.44 -17.66 -2.70
CA GLU A 117 -21.99 -17.83 -4.05
C GLU A 117 -21.34 -19.03 -4.77
N ASP A 118 -20.01 -19.16 -4.68
CA ASP A 118 -19.25 -20.30 -5.22
C ASP A 118 -19.63 -21.62 -4.51
N ASP A 119 -19.74 -21.61 -3.17
CA ASP A 119 -20.16 -22.77 -2.37
C ASP A 119 -21.64 -23.18 -2.68
N GLU A 120 -22.53 -22.21 -2.95
CA GLU A 120 -23.92 -22.45 -3.38
C GLU A 120 -23.98 -23.01 -4.81
N LEU A 121 -23.18 -22.51 -5.74
CA LEU A 121 -23.11 -23.03 -7.11
C LEU A 121 -22.63 -24.48 -7.15
N LEU A 122 -21.64 -24.82 -6.31
CA LEU A 122 -21.15 -26.20 -6.19
C LEU A 122 -22.23 -27.14 -5.63
N LYS A 123 -22.95 -26.74 -4.57
CA LYS A 123 -24.05 -27.55 -4.02
C LYS A 123 -25.19 -27.79 -5.01
N ASN A 124 -25.58 -26.76 -5.75
CA ASN A 124 -26.63 -26.90 -6.75
C ASN A 124 -26.21 -27.80 -7.94
N ALA A 125 -24.91 -27.85 -8.26
CA ALA A 125 -24.38 -28.78 -9.26
C ALA A 125 -24.41 -30.23 -8.75
N ASP A 126 -24.04 -30.45 -7.48
CA ASP A 126 -24.09 -31.76 -6.83
C ASP A 126 -25.54 -32.29 -6.67
N ASP A 127 -26.49 -31.40 -6.36
CA ASP A 127 -27.93 -31.73 -6.26
C ASP A 127 -28.56 -32.07 -7.63
N LEU A 128 -28.02 -31.52 -8.73
CA LEU A 128 -28.45 -31.86 -10.09
C LEU A 128 -27.90 -33.23 -10.54
N GLU A 129 -26.70 -33.61 -10.08
CA GLU A 129 -26.06 -34.89 -10.38
C GLU A 129 -26.72 -36.07 -9.62
N TYR A 130 -27.34 -35.81 -8.47
CA TYR A 130 -28.08 -36.81 -7.68
C TYR A 130 -29.58 -36.97 -8.05
N GLY A 131 -30.05 -36.27 -9.09
CA GLY A 131 -31.46 -36.23 -9.51
C GLY A 131 -31.95 -37.30 -10.49
N ALA A 132 -31.11 -38.28 -10.88
CA ALA A 132 -31.49 -39.34 -11.81
C ALA A 132 -31.33 -40.74 -11.17
N LYS A 133 -32.25 -41.09 -10.25
CA LYS A 133 -32.54 -42.49 -9.99
C LYS A 133 -33.51 -42.99 -11.06
N MET A 134 -32.95 -43.80 -11.96
CA MET A 134 -33.65 -44.57 -12.97
C MET A 134 -34.82 -45.36 -12.38
N PHE A 135 -35.97 -45.26 -13.04
CA PHE A 135 -36.95 -46.33 -13.20
C PHE A 135 -37.43 -46.32 -14.66
#